data_AF-A0A926IQR9-F1
#
_entry.id   AF-A0A926IQR9-F1
#
_cell.length_a   1.000
_cell.length_b   1.000
_cell.length_c   1.000
_cell.angle_alpha   90.00
_cell.angle_beta   90.00
_cell.angle_gamma   90.00
#
_symmetry.space_group_name_H-M   'P 1'
#
loop_
_entity.id
_entity.type
_entity.pdbx_description
1 polymer ?
#
loop_
_entity_poly.entity_id
_entity_poly.type
_entity_poly.pdbx_seq_one_letter_code
_entity_poly.pdbx_strand_id
1 'polypeptide(L)'
;MFFFINFTGESEQRTLTYCENEYSFDMSPWESNLDFDLSINQLCLTVVDGKIIQLSGFCGLSKKMISDFLTPESKKGELRILNVNKYLSGVGSYGISDEEFPVYINIVTGWVCVGFPEKKGFAVEFIDNCIAVISDKQKLVSLWLKPLRLPSLS
;
A
#
# COMPACT_ATOMS: atom_id res chain seq x y z
N MET A 1 -1.23 14.02 1.87
CA MET A 1 -2.35 13.51 1.03
C MET A 1 -3.63 13.29 1.88
N PHE A 2 -4.82 13.22 1.27
CA PHE A 2 -6.07 12.77 1.93
C PHE A 2 -6.78 11.69 1.09
N PHE A 3 -7.41 10.72 1.75
CA PHE A 3 -7.98 9.53 1.12
C PHE A 3 -9.45 9.34 1.48
N PHE A 4 -10.19 8.66 0.61
CA PHE A 4 -11.49 8.11 0.93
C PHE A 4 -11.62 6.68 0.43
N ILE A 5 -12.51 5.93 1.09
CA ILE A 5 -12.78 4.52 0.80
C ILE A 5 -14.15 4.43 0.16
N ASN A 6 -14.23 3.71 -0.95
CA ASN A 6 -15.49 3.33 -1.58
C ASN A 6 -15.67 1.80 -1.47
N PHE A 7 -16.52 1.32 -0.55
CA PHE A 7 -16.75 -0.11 -0.40
C PHE A 7 -17.66 -0.62 -1.51
N THR A 8 -17.11 -1.43 -2.41
CA THR A 8 -17.83 -1.99 -3.57
C THR A 8 -18.06 -3.50 -3.46
N GLY A 9 -17.36 -4.18 -2.54
CA GLY A 9 -17.33 -5.64 -2.48
C GLY A 9 -16.31 -6.28 -3.42
N GLU A 10 -15.65 -5.47 -4.26
CA GLU A 10 -14.64 -5.89 -5.23
C GLU A 10 -13.33 -5.10 -5.01
N SER A 11 -12.21 -5.70 -5.35
CA SER A 11 -10.86 -5.12 -5.26
C SER A 11 -10.17 -5.25 -6.61
N GLU A 12 -9.14 -4.44 -6.85
CA GLU A 12 -8.29 -4.60 -8.03
C GLU A 12 -7.64 -5.99 -8.05
N GLN A 13 -7.74 -6.66 -9.20
CA GLN A 13 -7.29 -8.03 -9.38
C GLN A 13 -5.84 -8.03 -9.87
N ARG A 14 -4.89 -7.87 -8.94
CA ARG A 14 -3.45 -7.92 -9.23
C ARG A 14 -2.73 -8.78 -8.21
N THR A 15 -1.66 -9.41 -8.66
CA THR A 15 -0.79 -10.24 -7.85
C THR A 15 0.40 -9.43 -7.40
N LEU A 16 0.59 -9.32 -6.08
CA LEU A 16 1.78 -8.73 -5.48
C LEU A 16 2.89 -9.78 -5.34
N THR A 17 4.08 -9.45 -5.82
CA THR A 17 5.30 -10.25 -5.66
C THR A 17 6.38 -9.45 -4.96
N TYR A 18 7.26 -10.15 -4.22
CA TYR A 18 8.48 -9.56 -3.69
C TYR A 18 9.68 -10.09 -4.47
N CYS A 19 10.42 -9.20 -5.11
CA CYS A 19 11.59 -9.50 -5.91
C CYS A 19 12.84 -9.52 -5.02
N GLU A 20 13.27 -10.71 -4.57
CA GLU A 20 14.36 -10.85 -3.59
C GLU A 20 15.68 -10.17 -4.02
N ASN A 21 16.01 -10.23 -5.32
CA ASN A 21 17.25 -9.65 -5.85
C ASN A 21 17.25 -8.11 -5.90
N GLU A 22 16.06 -7.51 -5.91
CA GLU A 22 15.86 -6.06 -6.02
C GLU A 22 15.40 -5.44 -4.69
N TYR A 23 15.09 -6.28 -3.70
CA TYR A 23 14.50 -5.90 -2.42
C TYR A 23 13.25 -5.03 -2.60
N SER A 24 12.44 -5.34 -3.62
CA SER A 24 11.32 -4.52 -4.07
C SER A 24 10.03 -5.32 -4.14
N PHE A 25 8.92 -4.60 -4.03
CA PHE A 25 7.61 -5.10 -4.41
C PHE A 25 7.33 -4.79 -5.87
N ASP A 26 6.61 -5.68 -6.53
CA ASP A 26 6.12 -5.50 -7.89
C ASP A 26 4.74 -6.15 -8.07
N MET A 27 3.99 -5.74 -9.10
CA MET A 27 2.64 -6.20 -9.37
C MET A 27 2.42 -6.68 -10.80
N SER A 28 1.57 -7.70 -10.94
CA SER A 28 1.14 -8.23 -12.25
C SER A 28 -0.38 -8.48 -12.28
N PRO A 29 -1.08 -8.16 -13.39
CA PRO A 29 -0.60 -7.43 -14.56
C PRO A 29 -0.21 -5.99 -14.20
N TRP A 30 0.58 -5.34 -15.07
CA TRP A 30 1.00 -3.95 -14.91
C TRP A 30 0.13 -3.03 -15.77
N GLU A 31 -0.31 -1.89 -15.23
CA GLU A 31 -0.98 -0.82 -15.99
C GLU A 31 0.02 0.25 -16.38
N SER A 32 0.04 0.58 -17.68
CA SER A 32 0.92 1.62 -18.22
C SER A 32 0.29 3.01 -18.21
N ASN A 33 -1.04 3.09 -18.16
CA ASN A 33 -1.74 4.36 -18.00
C ASN A 33 -1.56 4.86 -16.56
N LEU A 34 -1.03 6.07 -16.41
CA LEU A 34 -0.71 6.69 -15.14
C LEU A 34 -1.16 8.15 -15.19
N ASP A 35 -1.92 8.59 -14.19
CA ASP A 35 -2.12 10.02 -13.96
C ASP A 35 -0.92 10.59 -13.18
N PHE A 36 -0.61 9.99 -12.04
CA PHE A 36 0.53 10.33 -11.19
C PHE A 36 0.79 9.22 -10.16
N ASP A 37 1.98 9.24 -9.55
CA ASP A 37 2.35 8.35 -8.45
C ASP A 37 2.30 9.07 -7.09
N LEU A 38 2.02 8.29 -6.05
CA LEU A 38 2.21 8.68 -4.66
C LEU A 38 3.38 7.91 -4.06
N SER A 39 4.20 8.56 -3.27
CA SER A 39 5.28 7.91 -2.53
C SER A 39 4.95 7.73 -1.06
N ILE A 40 5.22 6.52 -0.56
CA ILE A 40 5.30 6.18 0.87
C ILE A 40 6.61 5.43 1.09
N ASN A 41 7.50 6.01 1.87
CA ASN A 41 8.91 5.59 1.93
C ASN A 41 9.48 5.52 0.49
N GLN A 42 9.95 4.35 0.06
CA GLN A 42 10.43 4.08 -1.30
C GLN A 42 9.45 3.24 -2.13
N LEU A 43 8.19 3.11 -1.67
CA LEU A 43 7.10 2.53 -2.44
C LEU A 43 6.38 3.60 -3.25
N CYS A 44 6.01 3.25 -4.46
CA CYS A 44 5.16 4.02 -5.36
C CYS A 44 3.76 3.39 -5.40
N LEU A 45 2.73 4.21 -5.24
CA LEU A 45 1.33 3.85 -5.46
C LEU A 45 0.83 4.60 -6.70
N THR A 46 0.49 3.87 -7.74
CA THR A 46 0.03 4.45 -9.01
C THR A 46 -1.44 4.79 -8.94
N VAL A 47 -1.75 6.02 -9.35
CA VAL A 47 -3.11 6.56 -9.37
C VAL A 47 -3.61 6.70 -10.80
N VAL A 48 -4.81 6.18 -11.06
CA VAL A 48 -5.56 6.34 -12.32
C VAL A 48 -7.01 6.67 -11.98
N ASP A 49 -7.56 7.72 -12.59
CA ASP A 49 -8.90 8.25 -12.31
C ASP A 49 -9.13 8.52 -10.81
N GLY A 50 -8.06 8.90 -10.10
CA GLY A 50 -8.07 9.13 -8.66
C GLY A 50 -8.19 7.87 -7.79
N LYS A 51 -8.08 6.67 -8.37
CA LYS A 51 -8.03 5.38 -7.68
C LYS A 51 -6.59 4.87 -7.63
N ILE A 52 -6.18 4.30 -6.49
CA ILE A 52 -4.91 3.57 -6.41
C ILE A 52 -5.14 2.17 -6.98
N ILE A 53 -4.44 1.85 -8.07
CA ILE A 53 -4.66 0.61 -8.82
C ILE A 53 -3.51 -0.39 -8.76
N GLN A 54 -2.30 0.06 -8.44
CA GLN A 54 -1.12 -0.79 -8.32
C GLN A 54 -0.07 -0.14 -7.40
N LEU A 55 0.92 -0.93 -6.99
CA LEU A 55 2.08 -0.46 -6.24
C LEU A 55 3.34 -1.21 -6.63
N SER A 56 4.48 -0.56 -6.44
CA SER A 56 5.80 -1.14 -6.60
C SER A 56 6.82 -0.39 -5.75
N GLY A 57 8.08 -0.82 -5.77
CA GLY A 57 9.19 -0.06 -5.23
C GLY A 57 9.92 -0.77 -4.09
N PHE A 58 10.98 -0.12 -3.62
CA PHE A 58 11.92 -0.73 -2.69
C PHE A 58 11.35 -0.85 -1.27
N CYS A 59 11.56 -2.01 -0.66
CA CYS A 59 11.31 -2.25 0.76
C CYS A 59 12.29 -3.32 1.26
N GLY A 60 13.40 -2.91 1.86
CA GLY A 60 14.45 -3.80 2.37
C GLY A 60 14.02 -4.61 3.60
N LEU A 61 13.24 -5.67 3.37
CA LEU A 61 12.74 -6.56 4.43
C LEU A 61 13.89 -7.29 5.12
N SER A 62 13.90 -7.26 6.46
CA SER A 62 14.96 -7.88 7.27
C SER A 62 14.42 -8.50 8.56
N LYS A 63 15.21 -9.37 9.20
CA LYS A 63 14.84 -10.02 10.47
C LYS A 63 14.50 -9.05 11.60
N LYS A 64 15.06 -7.84 11.60
CA LYS A 64 14.82 -6.81 12.62
C LYS A 64 13.38 -6.27 12.58
N MET A 65 12.66 -6.50 11.48
CA MET A 65 11.30 -6.05 11.27
C MET A 65 10.26 -7.10 11.70
N ILE A 66 10.68 -8.29 12.15
CA ILE A 66 9.74 -9.36 12.53
C ILE A 66 8.87 -8.91 13.71
N SER A 67 7.56 -9.14 13.60
CA SER A 67 6.56 -8.89 14.64
C SER A 67 5.46 -9.95 14.63
N ASP A 68 4.56 -9.87 15.61
CA ASP A 68 3.36 -10.70 15.74
C ASP A 68 2.07 -9.97 15.30
N PHE A 69 2.17 -8.75 14.76
CA PHE A 69 1.01 -7.96 14.36
C PHE A 69 0.16 -8.70 13.32
N LEU A 70 -1.15 -8.68 13.53
CA LEU A 70 -2.12 -9.28 12.62
C LEU A 70 -2.76 -8.19 11.76
N THR A 71 -3.07 -8.55 10.52
CA THR A 71 -3.78 -7.67 9.60
C THR A 71 -5.16 -7.28 10.17
N PRO A 72 -5.64 -6.05 9.98
CA PRO A 72 -6.98 -5.66 10.39
C PRO A 72 -8.05 -6.37 9.55
N GLU A 73 -9.23 -6.58 10.13
CA GLU A 73 -10.40 -6.97 9.34
C GLU A 73 -10.72 -5.86 8.33
N SER A 74 -10.86 -6.25 7.06
CA SER A 74 -11.09 -5.33 5.95
C SER A 74 -12.30 -5.77 5.12
N LYS A 75 -12.82 -4.82 4.33
CA LYS A 75 -13.79 -5.11 3.27
C LYS A 75 -13.18 -4.72 1.93
N LYS A 76 -13.57 -5.42 0.87
CA LYS A 76 -13.15 -5.09 -0.49
C LYS A 76 -13.77 -3.78 -0.95
N GLY A 77 -12.97 -2.98 -1.65
CA GLY A 77 -13.40 -1.71 -2.19
C GLY A 77 -12.30 -0.98 -2.96
N GLU A 78 -12.48 0.32 -3.12
CA GLU A 78 -11.51 1.18 -3.77
C GLU A 78 -10.87 2.12 -2.75
N LEU A 79 -9.56 2.30 -2.88
CA LEU A 79 -8.83 3.36 -2.20
C LEU A 79 -8.64 4.52 -3.17
N ARG A 80 -9.14 5.71 -2.79
CA ARG A 80 -9.20 6.86 -3.70
C ARG A 80 -8.64 8.13 -3.07
N ILE A 81 -8.17 9.03 -3.92
CA ILE A 81 -7.58 10.32 -3.52
C ILE A 81 -8.65 11.40 -3.46
N LEU A 82 -8.70 12.12 -2.34
CA LEU A 82 -9.58 13.28 -2.19
C LEU A 82 -9.01 14.48 -2.94
N ASN A 83 -9.87 15.18 -3.68
CA ASN A 83 -9.52 16.35 -4.49
C ASN A 83 -8.43 16.07 -5.55
N VAL A 84 -8.53 14.93 -6.25
CA VAL A 84 -7.57 14.47 -7.27
C VAL A 84 -7.15 15.56 -8.27
N ASN A 85 -8.07 16.45 -8.66
CA ASN A 85 -7.82 17.54 -9.61
C ASN A 85 -6.69 18.49 -9.19
N LYS A 86 -6.35 18.57 -7.89
CA LYS A 86 -5.20 19.36 -7.41
C LYS A 86 -3.84 18.77 -7.78
N TYR A 87 -3.82 17.49 -8.16
CA TYR A 87 -2.61 16.71 -8.43
C TYR A 87 -2.43 16.42 -9.93
N LEU A 88 -3.52 16.45 -10.71
CA LEU A 88 -3.48 16.18 -12.16
C LEU A 88 -2.65 17.19 -12.98
N SER A 89 -2.39 18.39 -12.44
CA SER A 89 -1.62 19.43 -13.15
C SER A 89 -0.13 19.45 -12.78
N GLY A 90 0.32 18.61 -11.85
CA GLY A 90 1.73 18.57 -11.45
C GLY A 90 2.48 17.42 -12.11
N VAL A 91 3.78 17.61 -12.32
CA VAL A 91 4.69 16.58 -12.83
C VAL A 91 5.40 15.95 -11.64
N GLY A 92 5.36 14.62 -11.52
CA GLY A 92 6.17 13.85 -10.56
C GLY A 92 5.37 13.02 -9.55
N SER A 93 6.05 12.59 -8.48
CA SER A 93 5.49 11.80 -7.38
C SER A 93 5.16 12.69 -6.17
N TYR A 94 4.03 12.42 -5.51
CA TYR A 94 3.62 13.14 -4.31
C TYR A 94 3.81 12.32 -3.04
N GLY A 95 4.59 12.85 -2.09
CA GLY A 95 4.74 12.24 -0.77
C GLY A 95 3.42 12.19 0.00
N ILE A 96 3.11 11.02 0.56
CA ILE A 96 1.92 10.85 1.41
C ILE A 96 2.17 11.42 2.82
N SER A 97 3.42 11.35 3.29
CA SER A 97 3.93 11.76 4.60
C SER A 97 5.35 12.32 4.47
N ASP A 98 5.72 13.27 5.34
CA ASP A 98 7.09 13.77 5.49
C ASP A 98 7.94 12.84 6.39
N GLU A 99 7.28 11.96 7.15
CA GLU A 99 7.91 10.96 8.02
C GLU A 99 7.96 9.59 7.35
N GLU A 100 9.06 8.87 7.57
CA GLU A 100 9.22 7.48 7.14
C GLU A 100 8.38 6.55 8.02
N PHE A 101 7.58 5.70 7.37
CA PHE A 101 6.72 4.75 8.04
C PHE A 101 7.53 3.54 8.50
N PRO A 102 7.35 3.06 9.75
CA PRO A 102 8.01 1.84 10.20
C PRO A 102 7.51 0.63 9.41
N VAL A 103 8.34 -0.40 9.30
CA VAL A 103 8.01 -1.63 8.57
C VAL A 103 8.06 -2.83 9.51
N TYR A 104 7.02 -3.65 9.45
CA TYR A 104 6.87 -4.87 10.25
C TYR A 104 6.54 -6.08 9.38
N ILE A 105 7.01 -7.26 9.76
CA ILE A 105 6.81 -8.51 9.03
C ILE A 105 6.24 -9.56 9.98
N ASN A 106 5.06 -10.08 9.65
CA ASN A 106 4.53 -11.26 10.29
C ASN A 106 4.84 -12.49 9.41
N ILE A 107 5.92 -13.19 9.74
CA ILE A 107 6.42 -14.33 8.96
C ILE A 107 5.46 -15.54 8.97
N VAL A 108 4.56 -15.63 9.95
CA VAL A 108 3.59 -16.72 10.06
C VAL A 108 2.45 -16.53 9.06
N THR A 109 1.99 -15.29 8.90
CA THR A 109 0.83 -14.96 8.06
C THR A 109 1.20 -14.46 6.66
N GLY A 110 2.47 -14.08 6.46
CA GLY A 110 2.99 -13.54 5.20
C GLY A 110 2.76 -12.04 5.01
N TRP A 111 2.21 -11.34 6.01
CA TRP A 111 1.91 -9.92 5.90
C TRP A 111 3.12 -9.03 6.24
N VAL A 112 3.25 -7.96 5.48
CA VAL A 112 4.15 -6.84 5.73
C VAL A 112 3.30 -5.60 6.00
N CYS A 113 3.50 -4.93 7.14
CA CYS A 113 2.86 -3.66 7.46
C CYS A 113 3.87 -2.52 7.28
N VAL A 114 3.53 -1.56 6.44
CA VAL A 114 4.22 -0.26 6.31
C VAL A 114 3.33 0.79 6.99
N GLY A 115 3.74 1.24 8.18
CA GLY A 115 3.00 2.19 9.01
C GLY A 115 2.71 1.65 10.40
N PHE A 116 1.63 2.15 10.99
CA PHE A 116 1.35 1.99 12.42
C PHE A 116 0.24 0.95 12.66
N PRO A 117 0.56 -0.33 12.91
CA PRO A 117 -0.43 -1.41 13.04
C PRO A 117 -1.36 -1.26 14.25
N GLU A 118 -0.92 -0.57 15.30
CA GLU A 118 -1.67 -0.31 16.52
C GLU A 118 -2.73 0.80 16.38
N LYS A 119 -2.61 1.63 15.34
CA LYS A 119 -3.52 2.76 15.11
C LYS A 119 -4.79 2.30 14.40
N LYS A 120 -5.93 2.77 14.91
CA LYS A 120 -7.25 2.43 14.39
C LYS A 120 -7.62 3.25 13.16
N GLY A 121 -8.45 2.67 12.30
CA GLY A 121 -9.02 3.32 11.13
C GLY A 121 -9.98 2.40 10.39
N PHE A 122 -10.46 2.86 9.24
CA PHE A 122 -11.25 2.07 8.32
C PHE A 122 -10.30 1.31 7.38
N ALA A 123 -10.43 -0.01 7.33
CA ALA A 123 -9.59 -0.86 6.50
C ALA A 123 -10.31 -1.27 5.21
N VAL A 124 -9.62 -1.11 4.07
CA VAL A 124 -10.08 -1.54 2.75
C VAL A 124 -9.05 -2.42 2.09
N GLU A 125 -9.47 -3.59 1.61
CA GLU A 125 -8.69 -4.37 0.64
C GLU A 125 -8.94 -3.78 -0.75
N PHE A 126 -7.98 -3.01 -1.25
CA PHE A 126 -8.15 -2.21 -2.48
C PHE A 126 -7.51 -2.86 -3.71
N ILE A 127 -6.51 -3.69 -3.50
CA ILE A 127 -5.96 -4.67 -4.43
C ILE A 127 -5.93 -5.99 -3.68
N ASP A 128 -6.09 -7.12 -4.38
CA ASP A 128 -6.04 -8.44 -3.72
C ASP A 128 -4.79 -8.57 -2.84
N ASN A 129 -4.99 -8.98 -1.58
CA ASN A 129 -3.94 -9.10 -0.57
C ASN A 129 -3.19 -7.78 -0.25
N CYS A 130 -3.79 -6.62 -0.54
CA CYS A 130 -3.30 -5.30 -0.16
C CYS A 130 -4.37 -4.51 0.58
N ILE A 131 -4.12 -4.17 1.84
CA ILE A 131 -5.07 -3.46 2.69
C ILE A 131 -4.52 -2.10 3.09
N ALA A 132 -5.33 -1.06 2.94
CA ALA A 132 -5.01 0.27 3.48
C ALA A 132 -5.91 0.58 4.66
N VAL A 133 -5.33 1.15 5.72
CA VAL A 133 -6.05 1.66 6.88
C VAL A 133 -6.06 3.18 6.83
N ILE A 134 -7.25 3.77 6.82
CA ILE A 134 -7.45 5.22 6.75
C ILE A 134 -8.04 5.73 8.07
N SER A 135 -7.44 6.77 8.64
CA SER A 135 -7.92 7.40 9.87
C SER A 135 -9.23 8.16 9.65
N ASP A 136 -9.88 8.53 10.76
CA ASP A 136 -11.01 9.47 10.79
C ASP A 136 -10.69 10.82 10.12
N LYS A 137 -9.43 11.24 10.15
CA LYS A 137 -8.90 12.44 9.47
C LYS A 137 -8.51 12.19 8.01
N GLN A 138 -8.94 11.09 7.42
CA GLN A 138 -8.71 10.76 6.00
C GLN A 138 -7.21 10.63 5.65
N LYS A 139 -6.37 10.24 6.61
CA LYS A 139 -4.93 10.00 6.38
C LYS A 139 -4.64 8.51 6.32
N LEU A 140 -3.68 8.12 5.50
CA LEU A 140 -3.14 6.76 5.51
C LEU A 140 -2.44 6.51 6.85
N VAL A 141 -2.82 5.42 7.51
CA VAL A 141 -2.29 4.98 8.81
C VAL A 141 -1.29 3.85 8.62
N SER A 142 -1.68 2.86 7.83
CA SER A 142 -0.84 1.70 7.49
C SER A 142 -1.28 1.11 6.16
N LEU A 143 -0.29 0.54 5.48
CA LEU A 143 -0.44 -0.27 4.28
C LEU A 143 0.02 -1.68 4.61
N TRP A 144 -0.85 -2.66 4.40
CA TRP A 144 -0.60 -4.06 4.64
C TRP A 144 -0.49 -4.77 3.31
N LEU A 145 0.63 -5.43 3.10
CA LEU A 145 1.04 -6.02 1.84
C LEU A 145 1.31 -7.50 2.08
N LYS A 146 0.64 -8.37 1.34
CA LYS A 146 0.93 -9.80 1.38
C LYS A 146 1.38 -10.27 0.00
N PRO A 147 2.70 -10.32 -0.25
CA PRO A 147 3.21 -10.87 -1.49
C PRO A 147 2.92 -12.38 -1.54
N LEU A 148 2.97 -12.97 -2.74
CA LEU A 148 2.84 -14.43 -2.92
C LEU A 148 3.79 -15.22 -2.02
N ARG A 149 4.99 -14.68 -1.78
CA ARG A 149 6.01 -15.26 -0.92
C ARG A 149 6.86 -14.16 -0.30
N LEU A 150 7.17 -14.30 0.99
CA LEU A 150 8.16 -13.46 1.66
C LEU A 150 9.59 -13.87 1.24
N PRO A 151 10.55 -12.93 1.20
CA PRO A 151 11.93 -13.25 0.89
C PRO A 151 12.56 -14.13 1.97
N SER A 152 13.69 -14.75 1.62
CA SER A 152 14.59 -15.31 2.63
C SER A 152 15.21 -14.18 3.46
N LEU A 153 14.78 -14.02 4.71
CA LEU A 153 15.27 -12.94 5.56
C LEU A 153 16.71 -13.23 6.04
N SER A 154 17.65 -12.37 5.65
CA SER A 154 19.03 -12.36 6.16
C SER A 154 19.12 -11.80 7.57
#